data_AF-A0A2H1HX28-F1
#
_entry.id   AF-A0A2H1HX28-F1
#
_cell.length_a   1.000
_cell.length_b   1.000
_cell.length_c   1.000
_cell.angle_alpha   90.00
_cell.angle_beta   90.00
_cell.angle_gamma   90.00
#
_symmetry.space_group_name_H-M   'P 1'
#
loop_
_entity.id
_entity.type
_entity.pdbx_description
1 polymer ?
#
loop_
_entity_poly.entity_id
_entity_poly.type
_entity_poly.pdbx_seq_one_letter_code
_entity_poly.pdbx_strand_id
1 'polypeptide(L)'
;MTSDSRYNVQTLAEALDRDLRARGSSERAQKEKAYRKSELLHYGVSVPDTRAVVRTALRTAKLSHDEVIDLARTLWAAPTPSDDSAGNAEPTDTGAGPAGHPTPVHERRAAATMVLIQSKDRLGGGMRISSGAYSARR
;
A
#
# COMPACT_ATOMS: atom_id res chain seq x y z
N MET A 1 6.87 13.96 17.25
CA MET A 1 6.23 12.66 16.93
C MET A 1 6.53 11.67 18.05
N THR A 2 5.52 11.28 18.80
CA THR A 2 5.64 10.24 19.85
C THR A 2 5.93 8.90 19.19
N SER A 3 6.69 8.03 19.86
CA SER A 3 7.00 6.69 19.35
C SER A 3 5.74 5.86 19.05
N ASP A 4 4.66 6.13 19.78
CA ASP A 4 3.35 5.49 19.64
C ASP A 4 2.71 5.74 18.25
N SER A 5 2.75 6.98 17.75
CA SER A 5 2.25 7.30 16.41
C SER A 5 3.01 6.59 15.30
N ARG A 6 4.35 6.50 15.43
CA ARG A 6 5.18 5.76 14.45
C ARG A 6 4.88 4.26 14.46
N TYR A 7 4.70 3.68 15.65
CA TYR A 7 4.33 2.27 15.80
C TYR A 7 2.96 1.99 15.17
N ASN A 8 1.95 2.83 15.43
CA ASN A 8 0.62 2.72 14.83
C ASN A 8 0.67 2.77 13.28
N VAL A 9 1.43 3.72 12.71
CA VAL A 9 1.63 3.82 11.25
C VAL A 9 2.26 2.55 10.68
N GLN A 10 3.27 2.00 11.36
CA GLN A 10 3.97 0.79 10.92
C GLN A 10 3.05 -0.44 10.97
N THR A 11 2.34 -0.65 12.08
CA THR A 11 1.35 -1.74 12.22
C THR A 11 0.28 -1.66 11.14
N LEU A 12 -0.20 -0.45 10.81
CA LEU A 12 -1.20 -0.26 9.76
C LEU A 12 -0.63 -0.55 8.36
N ALA A 13 0.62 -0.16 8.09
CA ALA A 13 1.29 -0.46 6.83
C ALA A 13 1.48 -1.97 6.63
N GLU A 14 1.86 -2.70 7.68
CA GLU A 14 1.99 -4.16 7.68
C GLU A 14 0.64 -4.85 7.47
N ALA A 15 -0.42 -4.36 8.11
CA ALA A 15 -1.76 -4.87 7.91
C ALA A 15 -2.24 -4.71 6.46
N LEU A 16 -2.00 -3.54 5.86
CA LEU A 16 -2.31 -3.27 4.46
C LEU A 16 -1.50 -4.19 3.52
N ASP A 17 -0.21 -4.36 3.75
CA ASP A 17 0.64 -5.25 2.94
C ASP A 17 0.15 -6.69 2.99
N ARG A 18 -0.16 -7.20 4.18
CA ARG A 18 -0.71 -8.55 4.39
C ARG A 18 -2.05 -8.74 3.68
N ASP A 19 -2.97 -7.77 3.81
CA ASP A 19 -4.30 -7.84 3.18
C ASP A 19 -4.21 -7.77 1.65
N LEU A 20 -3.28 -6.96 1.10
CA LEU A 20 -3.02 -6.91 -0.34
C LEU A 20 -2.44 -8.23 -0.82
N ARG A 21 -1.44 -8.78 -0.13
CA ARG A 21 -0.83 -10.06 -0.48
C ARG A 21 -1.86 -11.19 -0.47
N ALA A 22 -2.74 -11.23 0.53
CA ALA A 22 -3.79 -12.25 0.66
C ALA A 22 -4.84 -12.20 -0.46
N ARG A 23 -5.05 -11.03 -1.10
CA ARG A 23 -5.99 -10.86 -2.23
C ARG A 23 -5.32 -10.99 -3.60
N GLY A 24 -3.99 -11.11 -3.63
CA GLY A 24 -3.21 -11.23 -4.85
C GLY A 24 -3.48 -12.55 -5.58
N SER A 25 -3.25 -12.54 -6.88
CA SER A 25 -3.25 -13.75 -7.71
C SER A 25 -2.01 -13.75 -8.61
N SER A 26 -1.26 -14.85 -8.58
CA SER A 26 -0.04 -15.03 -9.37
C SER A 26 -0.32 -14.95 -10.89
N GLU A 27 -1.51 -15.35 -11.32
CA GLU A 27 -1.93 -15.27 -12.72
C GLU A 27 -2.11 -13.81 -13.17
N ARG A 28 -2.77 -12.99 -12.34
CA ARG A 28 -2.93 -11.55 -12.61
C ARG A 28 -1.61 -10.80 -12.50
N ALA A 29 -0.78 -11.16 -11.51
CA ALA A 29 0.53 -10.57 -11.32
C ALA A 29 1.40 -10.69 -12.58
N GLN A 30 1.42 -11.87 -13.20
CA GLN A 30 2.16 -12.11 -14.44
C GLN A 30 1.59 -11.31 -15.62
N LYS A 31 0.26 -11.32 -15.78
CA LYS A 31 -0.43 -10.55 -16.85
C LYS A 31 -0.17 -9.04 -16.73
N GLU A 32 -0.25 -8.50 -15.51
CA GLU A 32 -0.03 -7.08 -15.27
C GLU A 32 1.45 -6.69 -15.44
N LYS A 33 2.38 -7.53 -14.97
CA LYS A 33 3.82 -7.32 -15.18
C LYS A 33 4.18 -7.30 -16.68
N ALA A 34 3.65 -8.26 -17.44
CA ALA A 34 3.87 -8.35 -18.88
C ALA A 34 3.31 -7.12 -19.64
N TYR A 35 2.17 -6.59 -19.20
CA TYR A 35 1.55 -5.43 -19.83
C TYR A 35 2.22 -4.10 -19.47
N ARG A 36 2.62 -3.90 -18.20
CA ARG A 36 3.13 -2.60 -17.70
C ARG A 36 4.62 -2.37 -17.92
N LYS A 37 5.38 -3.37 -18.40
CA LYS A 37 6.85 -3.31 -18.60
C LYS A 37 7.58 -2.70 -17.39
N SER A 38 7.07 -2.97 -16.19
CA SER A 38 7.52 -2.37 -14.94
C SER A 38 8.34 -3.40 -14.17
N GLU A 39 9.51 -2.97 -13.67
CA GLU A 39 10.40 -3.80 -12.84
C GLU A 39 9.89 -3.99 -11.40
N LEU A 40 8.74 -3.42 -11.06
CA LEU A 40 8.10 -3.61 -9.76
C LEU A 40 7.60 -5.05 -9.60
N LEU A 41 7.62 -5.54 -8.36
CA LEU A 41 6.90 -6.76 -8.01
C LEU A 41 5.39 -6.48 -8.04
N HIS A 42 4.62 -7.49 -8.45
CA HIS A 42 3.17 -7.44 -8.48
C HIS A 42 2.61 -8.57 -7.62
N TYR A 43 1.71 -8.25 -6.71
CA TYR A 43 0.86 -9.24 -6.04
C TYR A 43 -0.30 -9.69 -6.94
N GLY A 44 -0.68 -8.90 -7.95
CA GLY A 44 -1.78 -9.20 -8.85
C GLY A 44 -3.15 -8.80 -8.28
N VAL A 45 -3.18 -7.80 -7.41
CA VAL A 45 -4.44 -7.27 -6.83
C VAL A 45 -5.04 -6.27 -7.79
N SER A 46 -6.34 -6.40 -8.07
CA SER A 46 -7.02 -5.43 -8.93
C SER A 46 -7.05 -4.04 -8.26
N VAL A 47 -7.12 -2.98 -9.08
CA VAL A 47 -7.30 -1.59 -8.58
C VAL A 47 -8.54 -1.44 -7.67
N PRO A 48 -9.74 -1.95 -8.01
CA PRO A 48 -10.89 -1.85 -7.11
C PRO A 48 -10.69 -2.61 -5.79
N ASP A 49 -9.99 -3.76 -5.80
CA ASP A 49 -9.69 -4.50 -4.57
C ASP A 49 -8.67 -3.75 -3.70
N THR A 50 -7.62 -3.18 -4.31
CA THR A 50 -6.66 -2.30 -3.62
C THR A 50 -7.39 -1.14 -2.94
N ARG A 51 -8.32 -0.50 -3.66
CA ARG A 51 -9.16 0.57 -3.10
C ARG A 51 -10.03 0.09 -1.94
N ALA A 52 -10.59 -1.11 -2.04
CA ALA A 52 -11.44 -1.69 -0.99
C ALA A 52 -10.65 -2.01 0.29
N VAL A 53 -9.43 -2.52 0.16
CA VAL A 53 -8.50 -2.76 1.29
C VAL A 53 -8.18 -1.44 1.99
N VAL A 54 -7.69 -0.44 1.25
CA VAL A 54 -7.34 0.88 1.81
C VAL A 54 -8.53 1.53 2.51
N ARG A 55 -9.71 1.52 1.86
CA ARG A 55 -10.92 2.11 2.43
C ARG A 55 -11.35 1.44 3.74
N THR A 56 -11.23 0.12 3.81
CA THR A 56 -11.56 -0.66 5.01
C THR A 56 -10.62 -0.32 6.15
N ALA A 57 -9.31 -0.35 5.89
CA ALA A 57 -8.27 -0.03 6.88
C ALA A 57 -8.39 1.40 7.41
N LEU A 58 -8.63 2.37 6.52
CA LEU A 58 -8.80 3.76 6.94
C LEU A 58 -10.10 3.96 7.73
N ARG A 59 -11.17 3.19 7.49
CA ARG A 59 -12.44 3.39 8.21
C ARG A 59 -12.29 3.20 9.72
N THR A 60 -11.43 2.29 10.15
CA THR A 60 -11.19 1.98 11.57
C THR A 60 -10.08 2.84 12.19
N ALA A 61 -9.16 3.36 11.37
CA ALA A 61 -8.05 4.20 11.85
C ALA A 61 -8.41 5.70 11.87
N LYS A 62 -8.12 6.36 12.99
CA LYS A 62 -8.08 7.82 13.08
C LYS A 62 -6.61 8.26 12.94
N LEU A 63 -6.26 8.77 11.77
CA LEU A 63 -4.92 9.26 11.48
C LEU A 63 -4.95 10.79 11.39
N SER A 64 -3.95 11.43 11.98
CA SER A 64 -3.61 12.83 11.74
C SER A 64 -3.03 13.03 10.34
N HIS A 65 -2.87 14.29 9.92
CA HIS A 65 -2.25 14.61 8.63
C HIS A 65 -0.84 14.01 8.52
N ASP A 66 -0.01 14.18 9.54
CA ASP A 66 1.37 13.68 9.54
C ASP A 66 1.41 12.15 9.47
N GLU A 67 0.53 11.46 10.21
CA GLU A 67 0.44 9.99 10.18
C GLU A 67 -0.04 9.47 8.81
N VAL A 68 -0.89 10.21 8.10
CA VAL A 68 -1.28 9.87 6.71
C VAL A 68 -0.07 9.98 5.77
N ILE A 69 0.74 11.04 5.91
CA ILE A 69 1.94 11.22 5.09
C ILE A 69 2.97 10.13 5.39
N ASP A 70 3.18 9.79 6.66
CA ASP A 70 4.13 8.75 7.05
C ASP A 70 3.67 7.35 6.63
N LEU A 71 2.37 7.06 6.70
CA LEU A 71 1.81 5.82 6.15
C LEU A 71 2.04 5.72 4.64
N ALA A 72 1.78 6.78 3.90
CA ALA A 72 2.01 6.80 2.46
C ALA A 72 3.49 6.60 2.12
N ARG A 73 4.41 7.23 2.85
CA ARG A 73 5.86 7.03 2.70
C ARG A 73 6.27 5.57 2.97
N THR A 74 5.74 4.97 4.04
CA THR A 74 6.03 3.59 4.44
C THR A 74 5.53 2.57 3.40
N LEU A 75 4.36 2.82 2.81
CA LEU A 75 3.83 1.99 1.72
C LEU A 75 4.58 2.19 0.41
N TRP A 76 5.09 3.41 0.16
CA TRP A 76 5.84 3.73 -1.06
C TRP A 76 7.23 3.12 -1.09
N ALA A 77 7.86 3.04 0.08
CA ALA A 77 9.15 2.40 0.27
C ALA A 77 9.07 0.90 -0.05
N ALA A 78 10.21 0.35 -0.46
CA ALA A 78 10.32 -1.08 -0.62
C ALA A 78 10.11 -1.78 0.74
N PRO A 79 9.44 -2.96 0.77
CA PRO A 79 9.30 -3.71 2.01
C PRO A 79 10.70 -4.05 2.53
N THR A 80 11.05 -3.61 3.74
CA THR A 80 12.23 -4.16 4.40
C THR A 80 12.00 -5.65 4.60
N PRO A 81 12.92 -6.55 4.22
CA PRO A 81 12.83 -7.93 4.63
C PRO A 81 12.84 -7.93 6.16
N SER A 82 11.67 -8.12 6.76
CA SER A 82 11.57 -8.47 8.17
C SER A 82 12.27 -9.82 8.34
N ASP A 83 13.04 -9.98 9.40
CA ASP A 83 13.93 -11.13 9.67
C ASP A 83 13.25 -12.52 9.66
N ASP A 84 11.95 -12.61 9.41
CA ASP A 84 11.16 -13.84 9.35
C ASP A 84 11.31 -14.63 8.04
N SER A 85 12.21 -14.23 7.15
CA SER A 85 12.53 -14.97 5.92
C SER A 85 14.04 -15.07 5.68
N ALA A 86 14.81 -15.40 6.71
CA ALA A 86 16.12 -16.02 6.55
C ALA A 86 15.95 -17.51 6.16
N GLY A 87 15.40 -17.75 4.97
CA GLY A 87 15.36 -19.07 4.35
C GLY A 87 16.53 -19.23 3.38
N ASN A 88 17.64 -19.78 3.89
CA ASN A 88 18.78 -20.37 3.17
C ASN A 88 19.40 -19.63 1.97
N ALA A 89 20.58 -19.03 2.20
CA ALA A 89 21.71 -19.21 1.31
C ALA A 89 23.01 -19.10 2.12
N GLU A 90 23.76 -20.20 2.18
CA GLU A 90 25.15 -20.19 2.63
C GLU A 90 25.97 -19.12 1.90
N PRO A 91 27.01 -18.55 2.55
CA PRO A 91 27.91 -17.62 1.89
C PRO A 91 28.88 -18.40 1.01
N THR A 92 28.61 -18.47 -0.30
CA THR A 92 29.66 -18.75 -1.27
C THR A 92 30.46 -17.47 -1.53
N ASP A 93 31.74 -17.57 -1.20
CA ASP A 93 32.81 -16.64 -1.52
C ASP A 93 32.85 -16.37 -3.03
N THR A 94 32.39 -15.19 -3.48
CA THR A 94 32.86 -14.48 -4.69
C THR A 94 32.15 -13.12 -4.82
N GLY A 95 32.93 -12.04 -4.77
CA GLY A 95 32.71 -10.83 -5.60
C GLY A 95 31.50 -9.95 -5.29
N ALA A 96 31.78 -8.83 -4.60
CA ALA A 96 30.98 -7.61 -4.50
C ALA A 96 29.83 -7.42 -5.53
N GLY A 97 28.58 -7.57 -5.06
CA GLY A 97 27.37 -7.01 -5.69
C GLY A 97 26.61 -6.18 -4.64
N PRO A 98 25.97 -5.05 -5.00
CA PRO A 98 25.38 -4.15 -4.02
C PRO A 98 24.24 -4.88 -3.33
N ALA A 99 24.19 -4.80 -1.99
CA ALA A 99 23.12 -5.32 -1.16
C ALA A 99 21.76 -5.16 -1.88
N GLY A 100 21.13 -6.30 -2.20
CA GLY A 100 19.91 -6.35 -2.99
C GLY A 100 18.83 -5.55 -2.28
N HIS A 101 18.60 -4.30 -2.71
CA HIS A 101 17.55 -3.49 -2.14
C HIS A 101 16.24 -4.20 -2.44
N PRO A 102 15.34 -4.32 -1.46
CA PRO A 102 14.07 -5.00 -1.70
C PRO A 102 13.36 -4.32 -2.86
N THR A 103 12.84 -5.13 -3.78
CA THR A 103 12.14 -4.58 -4.94
C THR A 103 10.81 -3.98 -4.48
N PRO A 104 10.51 -2.72 -4.82
CA PRO A 104 9.23 -2.12 -4.45
C PRO A 104 8.06 -2.84 -5.13
N VAL A 105 6.94 -2.92 -4.42
CA VAL A 105 5.73 -3.59 -4.88
C VAL A 105 4.74 -2.58 -5.45
N HIS A 106 4.19 -2.87 -6.62
CA HIS A 106 3.25 -2.00 -7.31
C HIS A 106 1.99 -1.71 -6.47
N GLU A 107 1.38 -2.74 -5.88
CA GLU A 107 0.14 -2.62 -5.11
C GLU A 107 0.33 -1.79 -3.84
N ARG A 108 1.51 -1.84 -3.20
CA ARG A 108 1.82 -0.98 -2.05
C ARG A 108 1.90 0.49 -2.46
N ARG A 109 2.54 0.80 -3.60
CA ARG A 109 2.58 2.18 -4.15
C ARG A 109 1.21 2.67 -4.58
N ALA A 110 0.40 1.80 -5.19
CA ALA A 110 -0.98 2.12 -5.52
C ALA A 110 -1.79 2.42 -4.25
N ALA A 111 -1.61 1.63 -3.19
CA ALA A 111 -2.25 1.87 -1.90
C ALA A 111 -1.81 3.20 -1.27
N ALA A 112 -0.52 3.54 -1.31
CA ALA A 112 -0.01 4.84 -0.83
C ALA A 112 -0.74 6.03 -1.50
N THR A 113 -0.87 6.00 -2.84
CA THR A 113 -1.62 7.03 -3.58
C THR A 113 -3.08 7.08 -3.14
N MET A 114 -3.73 5.94 -2.96
CA MET A 114 -5.13 5.88 -2.53
C MET A 114 -5.34 6.36 -1.09
N VAL A 115 -4.37 6.14 -0.20
CA VAL A 115 -4.37 6.68 1.16
C VAL A 115 -4.40 8.21 1.11
N LEU A 116 -3.53 8.83 0.32
CA LEU A 116 -3.47 10.28 0.18
C LEU A 116 -4.80 10.86 -0.36
N ILE A 117 -5.37 10.22 -1.40
CA ILE A 117 -6.63 10.66 -2.00
C ILE A 117 -7.78 10.55 -0.99
N GLN A 118 -7.99 9.39 -0.37
CA GLN A 118 -9.13 9.17 0.53
C GLN A 118 -9.01 9.96 1.84
N SER A 119 -7.78 10.21 2.32
CA SER A 119 -7.58 11.02 3.52
C SER A 119 -7.83 12.51 3.24
N LYS A 120 -7.55 13.01 2.03
CA LYS A 120 -7.90 14.37 1.63
C LYS A 120 -9.41 14.59 1.71
N ASP A 121 -10.23 13.63 1.28
CA ASP A 121 -11.70 13.74 1.37
C ASP A 121 -12.20 13.82 2.82
N ARG A 122 -11.47 13.22 3.76
CA ARG A 122 -11.83 13.23 5.19
C ARG A 122 -11.32 14.46 5.93
N LEU A 123 -10.10 14.90 5.62
CA LEU A 123 -9.48 16.11 6.20
C LEU A 123 -10.08 17.39 5.61
N GLY A 124 -10.51 17.35 4.34
CA GLY A 124 -11.19 18.42 3.63
C GLY A 124 -12.70 18.51 3.89
N GLY A 125 -13.22 17.76 4.88
CA GLY A 125 -14.63 17.63 5.25
C GLY A 125 -15.33 18.90 5.75
N GLY A 126 -14.86 20.09 5.37
CA GLY A 126 -15.62 21.35 5.41
C GLY A 126 -16.44 21.60 4.14
N MET A 127 -16.18 20.92 3.02
CA MET A 127 -16.95 21.12 1.77
C MET A 127 -17.80 19.89 1.45
N ARG A 128 -18.95 19.77 2.13
CA ARG A 128 -20.02 18.86 1.70
C ARG A 128 -20.65 19.43 0.44
N ILE A 129 -20.20 19.02 -0.74
CA ILE A 129 -21.04 19.12 -1.93
C ILE A 129 -22.18 18.11 -1.77
N SER A 130 -23.30 18.61 -1.29
CA SER A 130 -24.59 17.94 -1.36
C SER A 130 -24.89 17.61 -2.81
N SER A 131 -24.65 16.37 -3.22
CA SER A 131 -25.14 15.84 -4.48
C SER A 131 -26.66 15.79 -4.40
N GLY A 132 -27.28 16.86 -4.90
CA GLY A 132 -28.72 16.99 -5.06
C GLY A 132 -29.26 15.84 -5.91
N ALA A 133 -30.47 15.42 -5.53
CA ALA A 133 -31.22 14.35 -6.13
C ALA A 133 -31.38 14.52 -7.66
N TYR A 134 -31.00 13.51 -8.42
CA TYR A 134 -31.59 13.25 -9.73
C TYR A 134 -32.87 12.45 -9.49
N SER A 135 -33.98 13.15 -9.25
CA SER A 135 -35.31 12.54 -9.33
C SER A 135 -35.65 12.35 -10.81
N ALA A 136 -35.84 11.10 -11.22
CA ALA A 136 -36.49 10.76 -12.47
C ALA A 136 -37.87 11.44 -12.54
N ARG A 137 -38.16 12.09 -13.66
CA ARG A 137 -39.52 12.50 -14.00
C ARG A 137 -39.83 12.10 -15.44
N ARG A 138 -40.64 11.04 -15.50
CA ARG A 138 -41.54 10.53 -16.55
C ARG A 138 -41.00 10.35 -17.96
#